data_AF-A0A7W0XZ78-F1
#
_entry.id   AF-A0A7W0XZ78-F1
#
_cell.length_a   1.000
_cell.length_b   1.000
_cell.length_c   1.000
_cell.angle_alpha   90.00
_cell.angle_beta   90.00
_cell.angle_gamma   90.00
#
_symmetry.space_group_name_H-M   'P 1'
#
loop_
_entity.id
_entity.type
_entity.pdbx_description
1 polymer ?
#
loop_
_entity_poly.entity_id
_entity_poly.type
_entity_poly.pdbx_seq_one_letter_code
_entity_poly.pdbx_strand_id
1 'polypeptide(L)'
;MTGSERGGGRLRAAFPRDRVALMPYLTAGYPTLEAAREVGEAYIAAGADVIEIGVPFSDPLADGPTIQATTTQALKNGADLDYCFDLASGLTDRVPVAFLIYYNVVFARGVEEFLRAAEEAGVSGLVVP
;
A
#
# COMPACT_ATOMS: atom_id res chain seq x y z
N MET A 1 16.29 9.83 15.71
CA MET A 1 16.30 8.73 14.72
C MET A 1 16.84 9.28 13.42
N THR A 2 17.97 8.75 12.97
CA THR A 2 18.68 9.19 11.74
C THR A 2 17.92 8.75 10.49
N GLY A 3 17.97 9.54 9.42
CA GLY A 3 17.23 9.30 8.17
C GLY A 3 17.49 7.95 7.49
N SER A 4 18.55 7.21 7.85
CA SER A 4 18.82 5.87 7.32
C SER A 4 17.91 4.77 7.90
N GLU A 5 17.13 5.08 8.94
CA GLU A 5 16.13 4.17 9.53
C GLU A 5 14.72 4.38 8.97
N ARG A 6 14.53 5.32 8.02
CA ARG A 6 13.23 5.63 7.41
C ARG A 6 13.06 4.93 6.05
N GLY A 7 11.83 4.50 5.79
CA GLY A 7 11.34 3.95 4.51
C GLY A 7 12.18 2.80 3.95
N GLY A 8 13.09 3.11 3.02
CA GLY A 8 13.87 2.11 2.28
C GLY A 8 14.77 1.21 3.14
N GLY A 9 15.23 1.70 4.30
CA GLY A 9 15.95 0.86 5.28
C GLY A 9 15.07 -0.24 5.89
N ARG A 10 13.80 0.09 6.17
CA ARG A 10 12.81 -0.84 6.73
C ARG A 10 12.38 -1.87 5.69
N LEU A 11 12.13 -1.43 4.45
CA LEU A 11 11.75 -2.33 3.36
C LEU A 11 12.85 -3.37 3.09
N ARG A 12 14.12 -2.94 2.99
CA ARG A 12 15.23 -3.87 2.76
C ARG A 12 15.41 -4.87 3.91
N ALA A 13 15.23 -4.43 5.15
CA ALA A 13 15.36 -5.29 6.32
C ALA A 13 14.25 -6.34 6.43
N ALA A 14 13.08 -6.11 5.81
CA ALA A 14 11.98 -7.06 5.79
C ALA A 14 12.24 -8.30 4.92
N PHE A 15 13.20 -8.26 3.98
CA PHE A 15 13.49 -9.44 3.15
C PHE A 15 14.39 -10.42 3.92
N PRO A 16 13.87 -11.61 4.32
CA PRO A 16 14.66 -12.61 5.01
C PRO A 16 15.77 -13.17 4.11
N ARG A 17 16.85 -13.67 4.74
CA ARG A 17 17.99 -14.25 4.02
C ARG A 17 17.91 -15.76 3.83
N ASP A 18 17.07 -16.41 4.62
CA ASP A 18 16.97 -17.87 4.78
C ASP A 18 15.70 -18.47 4.15
N ARG A 19 14.76 -17.62 3.72
CA ARG A 19 13.55 -18.01 2.99
C ARG A 19 13.15 -16.93 1.97
N VAL A 20 12.19 -17.27 1.11
CA VAL A 20 11.57 -16.29 0.22
C VAL A 20 10.66 -15.36 1.02
N ALA A 21 10.65 -14.07 0.68
CA ALA A 21 9.76 -13.08 1.28
C ALA A 21 8.32 -13.27 0.79
N LEU A 22 7.36 -13.11 1.69
CA LEU A 22 5.93 -13.10 1.39
C LEU A 22 5.42 -11.66 1.37
N MET A 23 4.98 -11.20 0.20
CA MET A 23 4.37 -9.89 0.00
C MET A 23 2.95 -10.04 -0.55
N PRO A 24 1.92 -10.18 0.30
CA PRO A 24 0.54 -10.24 -0.18
C PRO A 24 0.05 -8.84 -0.57
N TYR A 25 -0.81 -8.83 -1.57
CA TYR A 25 -1.47 -7.64 -2.10
C TYR A 25 -2.91 -7.54 -1.59
N LEU A 26 -3.36 -6.32 -1.29
CA LEU A 26 -4.78 -5.99 -1.15
C LEU A 26 -5.11 -4.69 -1.88
N THR A 27 -6.33 -4.58 -2.40
CA THR A 27 -6.86 -3.31 -2.91
C THR A 27 -7.42 -2.50 -1.75
N ALA A 28 -6.95 -1.27 -1.57
CA ALA A 28 -7.45 -0.41 -0.49
C ALA A 28 -8.96 -0.17 -0.65
N GLY A 29 -9.72 -0.47 0.40
CA GLY A 29 -11.17 -0.22 0.44
C GLY A 29 -12.02 -1.34 -0.16
N TYR A 30 -11.44 -2.50 -0.46
CA TYR A 30 -12.14 -3.71 -0.88
C TYR A 30 -12.02 -4.82 0.20
N PRO A 31 -13.08 -5.60 0.49
CA PRO A 31 -14.44 -5.50 -0.07
C PRO A 31 -15.27 -4.33 0.48
N THR A 32 -14.86 -3.76 1.61
CA THR A 32 -15.32 -2.50 2.20
C THR A 32 -14.11 -1.75 2.79
N LEU A 33 -14.28 -0.50 3.20
CA LEU A 33 -13.23 0.25 3.90
C LEU A 33 -12.79 -0.48 5.18
N GLU A 34 -13.74 -0.90 6.02
CA GLU A 34 -13.45 -1.65 7.25
C GLU A 34 -12.74 -2.98 6.96
N ALA A 35 -13.27 -3.76 6.01
CA ALA A 35 -12.75 -5.09 5.72
C ALA A 35 -11.35 -5.07 5.10
N ALA A 36 -10.98 -4.02 4.35
CA ALA A 36 -9.62 -3.86 3.85
C ALA A 36 -8.60 -3.75 5.00
N ARG A 37 -8.97 -3.09 6.10
CA ARG A 37 -8.15 -3.07 7.31
C ARG A 37 -8.02 -4.46 7.92
N GLU A 38 -9.14 -5.17 8.09
CA GLU A 38 -9.14 -6.55 8.61
C GLU A 38 -8.28 -7.51 7.76
N VAL A 39 -8.28 -7.36 6.43
CA VAL A 39 -7.43 -8.12 5.52
C VAL A 39 -5.95 -7.83 5.76
N GLY A 40 -5.57 -6.56 5.88
CA GLY A 40 -4.19 -6.18 6.20
C GLY A 40 -3.72 -6.76 7.55
N GLU A 41 -4.59 -6.72 8.56
CA GLU A 41 -4.34 -7.34 9.87
C GLU A 41 -4.16 -8.87 9.77
N ALA A 42 -4.99 -9.53 8.95
CA ALA A 42 -4.88 -10.97 8.70
C ALA A 42 -3.58 -11.34 7.98
N TYR A 43 -3.11 -10.51 7.03
CA TYR A 43 -1.83 -10.71 6.36
C TYR A 43 -0.65 -10.63 7.33
N ILE A 44 -0.68 -9.66 8.26
CA ILE A 44 0.33 -9.57 9.33
C ILE A 44 0.32 -10.85 10.18
N ALA A 45 -0.86 -11.28 10.64
CA ALA A 45 -1.01 -12.48 11.46
C ALA A 45 -0.56 -13.76 10.73
N ALA A 46 -0.69 -13.81 9.41
CA ALA A 46 -0.24 -14.91 8.56
C ALA A 46 1.29 -14.89 8.26
N GLY A 47 2.02 -13.87 8.71
CA GLY A 47 3.48 -13.79 8.56
C GLY A 47 3.96 -13.07 7.29
N ALA A 48 3.20 -12.09 6.80
CA ALA A 48 3.66 -11.20 5.73
C ALA A 48 4.95 -10.46 6.14
N ASP A 49 5.94 -10.44 5.24
CA ASP A 49 7.19 -9.69 5.43
C ASP A 49 7.04 -8.23 4.99
N VAL A 50 6.22 -7.99 3.97
CA VAL A 50 5.86 -6.68 3.40
C VAL A 50 4.38 -6.76 3.02
N ILE A 51 3.62 -5.68 3.13
CA ILE A 51 2.27 -5.62 2.54
C ILE A 51 2.28 -4.67 1.36
N GLU A 52 1.68 -5.10 0.25
CA GLU A 52 1.42 -4.23 -0.89
C GLU A 52 -0.05 -3.77 -0.87
N ILE A 53 -0.24 -2.45 -0.87
CA ILE A 53 -1.57 -1.83 -0.92
C ILE A 53 -1.75 -1.22 -2.32
N GLY A 54 -2.71 -1.75 -3.07
CA GLY A 54 -3.17 -1.16 -4.31
C GLY A 54 -4.00 0.08 -4.05
N VAL A 55 -3.54 1.23 -4.54
CA VAL A 55 -4.27 2.50 -4.51
C VAL A 55 -5.28 2.50 -5.66
N PRO A 56 -6.60 2.54 -5.38
CA PRO A 56 -7.62 2.48 -6.42
C PRO A 56 -7.49 3.65 -7.42
N PHE A 57 -7.56 3.33 -8.71
CA PHE A 57 -7.47 4.30 -9.80
C PHE A 57 -8.55 4.02 -10.85
N SER A 58 -9.08 5.07 -11.49
CA SER A 58 -10.20 4.95 -12.43
C SER A 58 -9.83 4.24 -13.73
N ASP A 59 -8.56 4.32 -14.15
CA ASP A 59 -8.08 3.80 -15.43
C ASP A 59 -6.89 2.82 -15.25
N PRO A 60 -7.09 1.66 -14.60
CA PRO A 60 -6.02 0.73 -14.26
C PRO A 60 -5.62 -0.16 -15.45
N LEU A 61 -4.87 0.41 -16.40
CA LEU A 61 -4.50 -0.25 -17.67
C LEU A 61 -3.52 -1.44 -17.51
N ALA A 62 -2.74 -1.48 -16.42
CA ALA A 62 -1.73 -2.51 -16.20
C ALA A 62 -2.25 -3.73 -15.40
N ASP A 63 -3.44 -3.61 -14.80
CA ASP A 63 -4.00 -4.63 -13.92
C ASP A 63 -4.85 -5.66 -14.67
N GLY A 64 -4.82 -6.91 -14.19
CA GLY A 64 -5.71 -7.97 -14.68
C GLY A 64 -7.17 -7.78 -14.23
N PRO A 65 -8.13 -8.47 -14.87
CA PRO A 65 -9.57 -8.25 -14.65
C PRO A 65 -10.02 -8.46 -13.20
N THR A 66 -9.38 -9.36 -12.45
CA THR A 66 -9.65 -9.55 -11.02
C THR A 66 -9.33 -8.31 -10.19
N ILE A 67 -8.17 -7.69 -10.40
CA ILE A 67 -7.75 -6.48 -9.69
C ILE A 67 -8.56 -5.27 -10.17
N GLN A 68 -8.86 -5.17 -11.46
CA GLN A 68 -9.75 -4.12 -11.97
C GLN A 68 -11.14 -4.15 -11.30
N ALA A 69 -11.68 -5.35 -11.05
CA ALA A 69 -12.96 -5.51 -10.37
C ALA A 69 -12.90 -5.06 -8.89
N THR A 70 -11.84 -5.41 -8.15
CA THR A 70 -11.67 -4.95 -6.76
C THR A 70 -11.48 -3.45 -6.69
N THR A 71 -10.70 -2.85 -7.59
CA THR A 71 -10.49 -1.40 -7.72
C THR A 71 -11.79 -0.66 -8.02
N THR A 72 -12.59 -1.17 -8.96
CA THR A 72 -13.90 -0.59 -9.27
C THR A 72 -14.82 -0.57 -8.05
N GLN A 73 -14.84 -1.65 -7.27
CA GLN A 73 -15.65 -1.72 -6.06
C GLN A 73 -15.10 -0.83 -4.94
N ALA A 74 -13.78 -0.76 -4.76
CA ALA A 74 -13.14 0.12 -3.81
C ALA A 74 -13.49 1.61 -4.05
N LEU A 75 -13.45 2.06 -5.31
CA LEU A 75 -13.87 3.40 -5.69
C LEU A 75 -15.35 3.67 -5.34
N LYS A 76 -16.24 2.68 -5.56
CA LYS A 76 -17.66 2.77 -5.15
C LYS A 76 -17.84 2.83 -3.64
N ASN A 77 -16.95 2.20 -2.88
CA ASN A 77 -16.93 2.26 -1.42
C ASN A 77 -16.40 3.59 -0.88
N GLY A 78 -15.95 4.50 -1.76
CA GLY A 78 -15.42 5.81 -1.38
C GLY A 78 -13.94 5.79 -1.02
N ALA A 79 -13.19 4.76 -1.39
CA ALA A 79 -11.75 4.73 -1.16
C ALA A 79 -11.06 5.80 -2.02
N ASP A 80 -10.29 6.67 -1.37
CA ASP A 80 -9.44 7.68 -2.00
C ASP A 80 -7.99 7.56 -1.50
N LEU A 81 -7.14 8.48 -1.96
CA LEU A 81 -5.72 8.47 -1.58
C LEU A 81 -5.52 8.74 -0.08
N ASP A 82 -6.34 9.58 0.54
CA ASP A 82 -6.22 9.92 1.96
C ASP A 82 -6.57 8.71 2.83
N TYR A 83 -7.64 7.99 2.47
CA TYR A 83 -7.96 6.69 3.07
C TYR A 83 -6.81 5.68 2.91
N CYS A 84 -6.13 5.65 1.77
CA CYS A 84 -4.99 4.75 1.57
C CYS A 84 -3.83 5.05 2.54
N PHE A 85 -3.53 6.35 2.78
CA PHE A 85 -2.54 6.76 3.77
C PHE A 85 -2.95 6.38 5.20
N ASP A 86 -4.23 6.55 5.55
CA ASP A 86 -4.76 6.15 6.86
C ASP A 86 -4.66 4.63 7.07
N LEU A 87 -5.03 3.85 6.05
CA LEU A 87 -4.91 2.40 6.06
C LEU A 87 -3.44 1.96 6.26
N ALA A 88 -2.51 2.57 5.52
CA ALA A 88 -1.08 2.27 5.62
C ALA A 88 -0.53 2.59 7.02
N SER A 89 -0.91 3.75 7.57
CA SER A 89 -0.51 4.21 8.90
C SER A 89 -0.93 3.22 9.99
N GLY A 90 -2.08 2.55 9.82
CA GLY A 90 -2.54 1.51 10.73
C GLY A 90 -1.72 0.21 10.71
N LEU A 91 -0.90 -0.04 9.69
CA LEU A 91 -0.17 -1.29 9.48
C LEU A 91 1.35 -1.15 9.60
N THR A 92 1.90 0.03 9.26
CA THR A 92 3.35 0.27 9.09
C THR A 92 4.21 0.02 10.33
N ASP A 93 3.66 0.11 11.53
CA ASP A 93 4.41 -0.17 12.78
C ASP A 93 4.82 -1.63 12.92
N ARG A 94 4.13 -2.54 12.23
CA ARG A 94 4.31 -4.00 12.37
C ARG A 94 4.94 -4.64 11.16
N VAL A 95 4.68 -4.11 9.97
CA VAL A 95 5.21 -4.61 8.70
C VAL A 95 5.44 -3.44 7.75
N PRO A 96 6.53 -3.40 6.96
CA PRO A 96 6.68 -2.41 5.91
C PRO A 96 5.54 -2.49 4.90
N VAL A 97 5.01 -1.32 4.52
CA VAL A 97 3.95 -1.19 3.52
C VAL A 97 4.53 -0.56 2.25
N ALA A 98 4.22 -1.14 1.09
CA ALA A 98 4.47 -0.55 -0.21
C ALA A 98 3.14 -0.20 -0.90
N PHE A 99 3.11 0.90 -1.64
CA PHE A 99 1.97 1.21 -2.50
C PHE A 99 2.20 0.71 -3.92
N LEU A 100 1.22 0.01 -4.47
CA LEU A 100 1.07 -0.14 -5.91
C LEU A 100 0.15 0.98 -6.39
N ILE A 101 0.72 1.93 -7.14
CA ILE A 101 0.04 3.20 -7.47
C ILE A 101 0.39 3.67 -8.88
N TYR A 102 -0.63 4.07 -9.64
CA TYR A 102 -0.44 4.70 -10.94
C TYR A 102 0.14 6.12 -10.80
N TYR A 103 1.10 6.46 -11.67
CA TYR A 103 1.78 7.76 -11.63
C TYR A 103 0.82 8.96 -11.68
N ASN A 104 -0.31 8.85 -12.38
CA ASN A 104 -1.31 9.92 -12.46
C ASN A 104 -1.83 10.34 -11.08
N VAL A 105 -1.99 9.41 -10.13
CA VAL A 105 -2.45 9.72 -8.77
C VAL A 105 -1.38 10.51 -8.01
N VAL A 106 -0.12 10.10 -8.13
CA VAL A 106 1.05 10.81 -7.57
C VAL A 106 1.16 12.21 -8.16
N PHE A 107 1.03 12.33 -9.47
CA PHE A 107 1.12 13.59 -10.19
C PHE A 107 -0.04 14.54 -9.83
N ALA A 108 -1.27 14.04 -9.73
CA ALA A 108 -2.44 14.83 -9.40
C ALA A 108 -2.39 15.43 -7.99
N ARG A 109 -1.83 14.72 -7.01
CA ARG A 109 -1.58 15.24 -5.65
C ARG A 109 -0.39 16.21 -5.60
N GLY A 110 0.48 16.18 -6.60
CA GLY A 110 1.78 16.85 -6.60
C GLY A 110 2.84 15.95 -5.99
N VAL A 111 3.93 15.71 -6.73
CA VAL A 111 4.94 14.70 -6.38
C VAL A 111 5.55 14.92 -4.99
N GLU A 112 5.94 16.15 -4.66
CA GLU A 112 6.54 16.47 -3.36
C GLU A 112 5.55 16.31 -2.20
N GLU A 113 4.30 16.72 -2.41
CA GLU A 113 3.24 16.57 -1.41
C GLU A 113 2.90 15.10 -1.19
N PHE A 114 2.77 14.33 -2.27
CA PHE A 114 2.55 12.89 -2.21
C PHE A 114 3.68 12.18 -1.45
N LEU A 115 4.94 12.46 -1.78
CA LEU A 115 6.09 11.80 -1.14
C LEU A 115 6.17 12.16 0.34
N ARG A 116 5.87 13.41 0.72
CA ARG A 116 5.79 13.83 2.12
C ARG A 116 4.68 13.09 2.86
N ALA A 117 3.47 13.04 2.30
CA ALA A 117 2.35 12.33 2.90
C ALA A 117 2.61 10.81 3.01
N ALA A 118 3.25 10.22 2.01
CA ALA A 118 3.66 8.82 2.02
C ALA A 118 4.69 8.54 3.12
N GLU A 119 5.69 9.40 3.30
CA GLU A 119 6.65 9.28 4.40
C GLU A 119 5.97 9.44 5.76
N GLU A 120 5.09 10.43 5.92
CA GLU A 120 4.32 10.68 7.16
C GLU A 120 3.42 9.48 7.53
N ALA A 121 2.81 8.84 6.53
CA ALA A 121 2.03 7.61 6.70
C ALA A 121 2.88 6.35 6.90
N GLY A 122 4.21 6.47 6.86
CA GLY A 122 5.16 5.36 7.03
C GLY A 122 5.23 4.40 5.84
N VAL A 123 4.78 4.80 4.64
CA VAL A 123 4.94 4.02 3.42
C VAL A 123 6.43 3.86 3.11
N SER A 124 6.85 2.61 2.91
CA SER A 124 8.26 2.22 2.81
C SER A 124 8.76 2.05 1.37
N GLY A 125 7.86 2.05 0.39
CA GLY A 125 8.20 1.95 -1.02
C GLY A 125 7.00 2.17 -1.95
N LEU A 126 7.29 2.38 -3.23
CA LEU A 126 6.30 2.56 -4.28
C LEU A 126 6.60 1.59 -5.42
N VAL A 127 5.56 0.95 -5.94
CA VAL A 127 5.53 0.20 -7.18
C VAL A 127 4.66 1.00 -8.14
N VAL A 128 5.27 1.50 -9.21
CA VAL A 128 4.61 2.29 -10.26
C VAL A 128 4.64 1.48 -11.55
N PRO A 129 3.51 0.86 -11.96
CA PRO A 129 3.41 0.05 -13.18
C PRO A 129 3.62 0.84 -14.48
#